data_AF-A0A5M8PH16-F1
#
_entry.id   AF-A0A5M8PH16-F1
#
_cell.length_a   1.000
_cell.length_b   1.000
_cell.length_c   1.000
_cell.angle_alpha   90.00
_cell.angle_beta   90.00
_cell.angle_gamma   90.00
#
_symmetry.space_group_name_H-M   'P 1'
#
loop_
_entity.id
_entity.type
_entity.pdbx_description
1 polymer ?
#
loop_
_entity_poly.entity_id
_entity_poly.type
_entity_poly.pdbx_seq_one_letter_code
_entity_poly.pdbx_strand_id
1 'polypeptide(L)'
;MRAIRVFFVVALIQSATPTLAGPITTSKVAHRSLFCANAPTTIAGTKFNHRTLVETTSTNLLSPRGANPVVWCTPNRIWCVPNSETYIVLSTAQEISETGVIGLLSSAYAEVLEHIQRLGDGTIQTLANGRIYHLQGAYDLALAVFNTNNHQTTWGVLAASILALVDYMAGHGTFCAAAFTIHDGENEVGTGSIGLY
;
A
#
# COMPACT_ATOMS: atom_id res chain seq x y z
N MET A 1 75.66 -17.32 19.69
CA MET A 1 74.74 -16.25 20.16
C MET A 1 74.20 -15.55 18.92
N ARG A 2 72.92 -15.45 18.56
CA ARG A 2 71.61 -15.82 19.12
C ARG A 2 70.71 -16.14 17.90
N ALA A 3 70.35 -17.41 17.72
CA ALA A 3 69.37 -17.86 16.72
C ALA A 3 68.08 -18.22 17.46
N ILE A 4 67.37 -17.22 17.98
CA ILE A 4 66.08 -17.41 18.66
C ILE A 4 65.25 -16.15 18.39
N ARG A 5 64.39 -16.15 17.35
CA ARG A 5 63.25 -15.20 17.23
C ARG A 5 62.32 -15.38 16.01
N VAL A 6 62.19 -16.58 15.42
CA VAL A 6 61.28 -16.75 14.25
C VAL A 6 60.19 -17.82 14.46
N PHE A 7 60.12 -18.50 15.61
CA PHE A 7 59.22 -19.65 15.78
C PHE A 7 57.86 -19.38 16.47
N PHE A 8 57.41 -18.12 16.60
CA PHE A 8 56.14 -17.83 17.31
C PHE A 8 54.99 -17.28 16.45
N VAL A 9 55.14 -17.11 15.14
CA VAL A 9 54.05 -16.54 14.30
C VAL A 9 53.26 -17.60 13.53
N VAL A 10 53.72 -18.85 13.46
CA VAL A 10 53.07 -19.88 12.61
C VAL A 10 51.94 -20.65 13.32
N ALA A 11 51.82 -20.58 14.65
CA ALA A 11 50.91 -21.45 15.42
C ALA A 11 49.52 -20.85 15.74
N LEU A 12 49.13 -19.71 15.15
CA LEU A 12 47.83 -19.06 15.42
C LEU A 12 46.90 -18.98 14.20
N ILE A 13 47.20 -19.69 13.11
CA ILE A 13 46.39 -19.72 11.88
C ILE A 13 45.47 -20.95 11.80
N GLN A 14 45.57 -21.92 12.74
CA GLN A 14 44.87 -23.21 12.61
C GLN A 14 43.54 -23.35 13.37
N SER A 15 43.00 -22.30 14.00
CA SER A 15 41.72 -22.39 14.74
C SER A 15 40.61 -21.51 14.17
N ALA A 16 40.52 -21.39 12.85
CA ALA A 16 39.30 -20.91 12.20
C ALA A 16 38.68 -22.09 11.45
N THR A 17 37.91 -22.92 12.17
CA THR A 17 37.00 -23.89 11.54
C THR A 17 35.96 -23.09 10.75
N PRO A 18 35.92 -23.19 9.41
CA PRO A 18 34.81 -22.63 8.66
C PRO A 18 33.59 -23.48 8.98
N THR A 19 32.73 -23.01 9.88
CA THR A 19 31.35 -23.47 9.94
C THR A 19 30.74 -23.15 8.57
N LEU A 20 30.62 -24.16 7.71
CA LEU A 20 29.76 -24.10 6.53
C LEU A 20 28.34 -23.83 7.05
N ALA A 21 27.98 -22.56 7.13
CA ALA A 21 26.60 -22.14 7.15
C ALA A 21 26.08 -22.42 5.74
N GLY A 22 25.60 -23.65 5.52
CA GLY A 22 24.83 -23.97 4.33
C GLY A 22 23.60 -23.06 4.33
N PRO A 23 23.23 -22.46 3.18
CA PRO A 23 22.02 -21.66 3.11
C PRO A 23 20.85 -22.55 3.52
N ILE A 24 20.18 -22.18 4.61
CA ILE A 24 18.88 -22.74 4.94
C ILE A 24 18.01 -22.38 3.74
N THR A 25 17.55 -23.40 3.00
CA THR A 25 16.50 -23.22 2.00
C THR A 25 15.29 -22.70 2.75
N THR A 26 15.12 -21.38 2.72
CA THR A 26 13.97 -20.73 3.31
C THR A 26 12.76 -21.27 2.56
N SER A 27 11.96 -22.10 3.24
CA SER A 27 10.61 -22.34 2.78
C SER A 27 9.92 -20.99 2.82
N LYS A 28 9.76 -20.36 1.66
CA LYS A 28 8.83 -19.26 1.50
C LYS A 28 7.46 -19.87 1.77
N VAL A 29 6.97 -19.70 3.00
CA VAL A 29 5.56 -19.90 3.30
C VAL A 29 4.84 -19.02 2.29
N ALA A 30 4.15 -19.65 1.33
CA ALA A 30 3.39 -18.92 0.34
C ALA A 30 2.45 -17.99 1.11
N HIS A 31 2.54 -16.69 0.80
CA HIS A 31 1.65 -15.73 1.42
C HIS A 31 0.22 -16.20 1.19
N ARG A 32 -0.61 -16.21 2.23
CA ARG A 32 -2.03 -16.50 2.03
C ARG A 32 -2.54 -15.47 1.04
N SER A 33 -3.08 -15.93 -0.08
CA SER A 33 -3.60 -15.03 -1.10
C SER A 33 -4.63 -14.11 -0.45
N LEU A 34 -4.32 -12.81 -0.45
CA LEU A 34 -5.25 -11.79 -0.02
C LEU A 34 -6.17 -11.48 -1.19
N PHE A 35 -7.47 -11.30 -0.93
CA PHE A 35 -8.46 -11.03 -1.97
C PHE A 35 -9.00 -9.61 -1.81
N CYS A 36 -9.28 -8.98 -2.95
CA CYS A 36 -9.82 -7.63 -3.01
C CYS A 36 -11.27 -7.61 -2.51
N ALA A 37 -11.63 -6.67 -1.64
CA ALA A 37 -13.01 -6.55 -1.16
C ALA A 37 -13.99 -6.13 -2.28
N ASN A 38 -13.51 -5.35 -3.25
CA ASN A 38 -14.27 -4.93 -4.44
C ASN A 38 -14.23 -5.94 -5.60
N ALA A 39 -13.42 -7.00 -5.48
CA ALA A 39 -13.33 -8.06 -6.46
C ALA A 39 -13.00 -9.38 -5.72
N PRO A 40 -13.99 -10.04 -5.09
CA PRO A 40 -13.74 -11.13 -4.13
C PRO A 40 -13.00 -12.35 -4.69
N THR A 41 -12.98 -12.53 -6.00
CA THR A 41 -12.25 -13.59 -6.71
C THR A 41 -10.86 -13.17 -7.18
N THR A 42 -10.50 -11.90 -7.02
CA THR A 42 -9.23 -11.33 -7.47
C THR A 42 -8.23 -11.31 -6.32
N ILE A 43 -7.05 -11.87 -6.57
CA ILE A 43 -5.93 -11.80 -5.65
C ILE A 43 -5.36 -10.37 -5.67
N ALA A 44 -5.17 -9.76 -4.51
CA ALA A 44 -4.58 -8.43 -4.39
C ALA A 44 -3.19 -8.42 -5.04
N GLY A 45 -2.89 -7.37 -5.80
CA GLY A 45 -1.67 -7.30 -6.60
C GLY A 45 -1.79 -7.92 -8.00
N THR A 46 -2.97 -8.44 -8.39
CA THR A 46 -3.22 -8.95 -9.74
C THR A 46 -4.17 -8.05 -10.51
N LYS A 47 -3.93 -7.91 -11.82
CA LYS A 47 -4.79 -7.11 -12.70
C LYS A 47 -6.14 -7.81 -12.90
N PHE A 48 -7.22 -7.08 -12.67
CA PHE A 48 -8.56 -7.50 -13.06
C PHE A 48 -9.21 -6.43 -13.94
N ASN A 49 -10.09 -6.85 -14.86
CA ASN A 49 -10.84 -5.91 -15.67
C ASN A 49 -12.12 -5.52 -14.90
N HIS A 50 -12.43 -4.24 -14.81
CA HIS A 50 -13.71 -3.81 -14.22
C HIS A 50 -14.92 -4.46 -14.91
N ARG A 51 -14.83 -4.70 -16.23
CA ARG A 51 -15.90 -5.35 -17.00
C ARG A 51 -16.11 -6.83 -16.66
N THR A 52 -15.12 -7.49 -16.07
CA THR A 52 -15.28 -8.87 -15.58
C THR A 52 -15.95 -8.95 -14.21
N LEU A 53 -16.21 -7.81 -13.54
CA LEU A 53 -16.96 -7.77 -12.28
C LEU A 53 -18.49 -7.85 -12.47
N VAL A 54 -18.97 -8.00 -13.72
CA VAL A 54 -20.39 -8.14 -14.02
C VAL A 54 -20.81 -9.61 -13.84
N GLU A 55 -21.85 -9.81 -13.02
CA GLU A 55 -22.61 -11.03 -12.71
C GLU A 55 -22.09 -11.98 -11.61
N THR A 56 -22.10 -11.50 -10.37
CA THR A 56 -22.61 -12.31 -9.23
C THR A 56 -23.70 -11.59 -8.43
N THR A 57 -24.36 -10.61 -9.04
CA THR A 57 -25.62 -10.04 -8.57
C THR A 57 -26.74 -10.50 -9.47
N SER A 58 -27.16 -11.75 -9.31
CA SER A 58 -28.56 -12.19 -9.44
C SER A 58 -28.65 -13.68 -9.09
N THR A 59 -29.59 -14.02 -8.20
CA THR A 59 -30.07 -15.38 -7.83
C THR A 59 -29.40 -16.19 -6.72
N ASN A 60 -28.72 -15.59 -5.76
CA ASN A 60 -28.61 -16.19 -4.41
C ASN A 60 -28.99 -15.18 -3.32
N LEU A 61 -30.29 -14.85 -3.26
CA LEU A 61 -30.94 -14.29 -2.09
C LEU A 61 -30.95 -15.33 -0.97
N LEU A 62 -29.79 -15.62 -0.37
CA LEU A 62 -29.68 -16.29 0.90
C LEU A 62 -29.66 -15.23 2.01
N SER A 63 -30.87 -14.93 2.47
CA SER A 63 -31.29 -14.38 3.78
C SER A 63 -30.38 -13.37 4.51
N PRO A 64 -30.93 -12.21 4.94
CA PRO A 64 -30.20 -11.24 5.76
C PRO A 64 -29.84 -11.88 7.11
N ARG A 65 -28.56 -12.25 7.30
CA ARG A 65 -28.02 -12.63 8.60
C ARG A 65 -27.83 -11.38 9.44
N GLY A 66 -28.91 -10.96 10.12
CA GLY A 66 -28.89 -9.93 11.17
C GLY A 66 -28.57 -8.54 10.64
N ALA A 67 -29.49 -7.61 10.84
CA ALA A 67 -29.24 -6.19 10.63
C ALA A 67 -28.23 -5.68 11.69
N ASN A 68 -26.97 -6.07 11.58
CA ASN A 68 -25.90 -5.22 12.07
C ASN A 68 -25.77 -4.09 11.05
N PRO A 69 -25.84 -2.82 11.45
CA PRO A 69 -25.51 -1.73 10.55
C PRO A 69 -24.11 -2.00 10.01
N VAL A 70 -23.98 -2.10 8.69
CA VAL A 70 -22.66 -2.27 8.12
C VAL A 70 -21.91 -0.98 8.40
N VAL A 71 -20.90 -1.06 9.27
CA VAL A 71 -20.08 0.09 9.64
C VAL A 71 -19.11 0.34 8.48
N TRP A 72 -19.42 1.31 7.63
CA TRP A 72 -18.66 1.61 6.41
C TRP A 72 -17.45 2.52 6.67
N CYS A 73 -16.61 2.12 7.62
CA CYS A 73 -15.28 2.65 7.90
C CYS A 73 -14.52 1.56 8.67
N THR A 74 -14.53 0.32 8.15
CA THR A 74 -13.84 -0.78 8.84
C THR A 74 -12.36 -0.82 8.47
N PRO A 75 -11.45 -0.93 9.45
CA PRO A 75 -10.05 -1.22 9.16
C PRO A 75 -9.88 -2.62 8.56
N ASN A 76 -8.67 -2.89 8.08
CA ASN A 76 -8.23 -4.14 7.44
C ASN A 76 -9.02 -4.50 6.17
N ARG A 77 -9.37 -3.50 5.37
CA ARG A 77 -10.00 -3.68 4.06
C ARG A 77 -8.98 -3.49 2.95
N ILE A 78 -8.94 -4.46 2.04
CA ILE A 78 -8.08 -4.46 0.86
C ILE A 78 -8.91 -4.02 -0.32
N TRP A 79 -8.48 -2.98 -1.01
CA TRP A 79 -9.22 -2.41 -2.14
C TRP A 79 -8.31 -2.28 -3.35
N CYS A 80 -8.69 -2.94 -4.45
CA CYS A 80 -7.82 -3.08 -5.62
C CYS A 80 -8.25 -2.16 -6.75
N VAL A 81 -7.28 -1.64 -7.48
CA VAL A 81 -7.53 -0.74 -8.61
C VAL A 81 -7.72 -1.56 -9.89
N PRO A 82 -8.82 -1.36 -10.64
CA PRO A 82 -9.02 -2.06 -11.91
C PRO A 82 -7.89 -1.81 -12.91
N ASN A 83 -7.53 -2.85 -13.66
CA ASN A 83 -6.44 -2.85 -14.66
C ASN A 83 -5.06 -2.46 -14.11
N SER A 84 -4.86 -2.51 -12.80
CA SER A 84 -3.59 -2.25 -12.13
C SER A 84 -3.22 -3.39 -11.17
N GLU A 85 -1.95 -3.46 -10.80
CA GLU A 85 -1.45 -4.28 -9.68
C GLU A 85 -1.47 -3.48 -8.37
N THR A 86 -1.85 -2.20 -8.43
CA THR A 86 -1.96 -1.34 -7.25
C THR A 86 -3.19 -1.64 -6.42
N TYR A 87 -3.02 -1.70 -5.10
CA TYR A 87 -4.11 -1.76 -4.14
C TYR A 87 -3.76 -1.02 -2.85
N ILE A 88 -4.77 -0.72 -2.05
CA ILE A 88 -4.60 -0.14 -0.71
C ILE A 88 -5.06 -1.12 0.37
N VAL A 89 -4.47 -1.02 1.55
CA VAL A 89 -4.97 -1.67 2.77
C VAL A 89 -5.30 -0.59 3.79
N LEU A 90 -6.58 -0.43 4.10
CA LEU A 90 -7.06 0.50 5.10
C LEU A 90 -6.75 -0.04 6.49
N SER A 91 -6.15 0.75 7.39
CA SER A 91 -5.72 0.31 8.72
C SER A 91 -6.45 1.02 9.87
N THR A 92 -6.89 2.26 9.64
CA THR A 92 -7.81 2.99 10.52
C THR A 92 -8.83 3.69 9.64
N ALA A 93 -10.07 3.82 10.12
CA ALA A 93 -11.08 4.60 9.44
C ALA A 93 -12.08 5.19 10.45
N GLN A 94 -12.31 6.51 10.40
CA GLN A 94 -13.31 7.23 11.18
C GLN A 94 -14.15 8.09 10.23
N GLU A 95 -15.47 8.04 10.35
CA GLU A 95 -16.37 8.81 9.50
C GLU A 95 -16.14 10.32 9.65
N ILE A 96 -16.11 11.03 8.52
CA ILE A 96 -15.94 12.49 8.42
C ILE A 96 -16.83 13.06 7.31
N SER A 97 -16.96 14.38 7.26
CA SER A 97 -17.78 15.08 6.27
C SER A 97 -17.36 14.77 4.83
N GLU A 98 -18.32 14.30 4.03
CA GLU A 98 -18.17 13.93 2.61
C GLU A 98 -17.56 15.06 1.77
N THR A 99 -18.15 16.27 1.84
CA THR A 99 -17.83 17.37 0.91
C THR A 99 -16.35 17.74 0.94
N GLY A 100 -15.74 17.73 2.13
CA GLY A 100 -14.32 18.03 2.29
C GLY A 100 -13.42 16.95 1.69
N VAL A 101 -13.78 15.68 1.87
CA VAL A 101 -12.99 14.53 1.39
C VAL A 101 -13.02 14.44 -0.14
N ILE A 102 -14.20 14.60 -0.75
CA ILE A 102 -14.34 14.58 -2.22
C ILE A 102 -13.50 15.70 -2.83
N GLY A 103 -13.61 16.92 -2.30
CA GLY A 103 -12.84 18.06 -2.82
C GLY A 103 -11.33 17.82 -2.72
N LEU A 104 -10.86 17.29 -1.59
CA LEU A 104 -9.44 16.96 -1.38
C LEU A 104 -8.95 15.88 -2.35
N LEU A 105 -9.65 14.74 -2.43
CA LEU A 105 -9.25 13.62 -3.28
C LEU A 105 -9.32 13.97 -4.78
N SER A 106 -10.33 14.73 -5.20
CA SER A 106 -10.44 15.22 -6.58
C SER A 106 -9.29 16.16 -6.94
N SER A 107 -8.92 17.06 -6.02
CA SER A 107 -7.81 18.00 -6.24
C SER A 107 -6.48 17.26 -6.30
N ALA A 108 -6.26 16.30 -5.39
CA ALA A 108 -5.06 15.48 -5.37
C ALA A 108 -4.91 14.66 -6.66
N TYR A 109 -5.99 14.01 -7.10
CA TYR A 109 -5.97 13.25 -8.35
C TYR A 109 -5.67 14.13 -9.56
N ALA A 110 -6.28 15.32 -9.63
CA ALA A 110 -6.03 16.26 -10.71
C ALA A 110 -4.57 16.73 -10.75
N GLU A 111 -3.99 17.08 -9.59
CA GLU A 111 -2.58 17.50 -9.48
C GLU A 111 -1.62 16.39 -9.92
N VAL A 112 -1.88 15.15 -9.50
CA VAL A 112 -1.06 13.99 -9.88
C VAL A 112 -1.17 13.71 -11.39
N LEU A 113 -2.38 13.75 -11.96
CA LEU A 113 -2.55 13.57 -13.40
C LEU A 113 -1.89 14.69 -14.22
N GLU A 114 -1.98 15.93 -13.75
CA GLU A 114 -1.33 17.08 -14.36
C GLU A 114 0.19 16.92 -14.37
N HIS A 115 0.77 16.41 -13.28
CA HIS A 115 2.19 16.04 -13.24
C HIS A 115 2.53 14.99 -14.30
N ILE A 116 1.81 13.87 -14.31
CA ILE A 116 2.07 12.76 -15.25
C ILE A 116 1.96 13.23 -16.70
N GLN A 117 0.96 14.06 -17.02
CA GLN A 117 0.77 14.56 -18.39
C GLN A 117 1.90 15.49 -18.85
N ARG A 118 2.50 16.26 -17.93
CA ARG A 118 3.56 17.22 -18.28
C ARG A 118 4.97 16.65 -18.21
N LEU A 119 5.23 15.82 -17.22
CA LEU A 119 6.57 15.37 -16.84
C LEU A 119 6.76 13.86 -16.98
N GLY A 120 5.68 13.12 -17.22
CA GLY A 120 5.66 11.66 -17.26
C GLY A 120 5.45 11.04 -15.88
N ASP A 121 5.33 9.71 -15.88
CA ASP A 121 5.37 8.95 -14.63
C ASP A 121 6.82 8.75 -14.17
N GLY A 122 7.01 8.66 -12.86
CA GLY A 122 8.32 8.58 -12.23
C GLY A 122 8.20 8.51 -10.72
N THR A 123 9.32 8.25 -10.04
CA THR A 123 9.34 8.20 -8.58
C THR A 123 9.15 9.58 -7.98
N ILE A 124 8.39 9.64 -6.89
CA ILE A 124 8.10 10.91 -6.20
C ILE A 124 9.26 11.25 -5.26
N GLN A 125 9.80 12.46 -5.40
CA GLN A 125 10.90 12.93 -4.57
C GLN A 125 10.43 13.19 -3.14
N THR A 126 11.21 12.71 -2.17
CA THR A 126 10.96 12.99 -0.74
C THR A 126 11.17 14.46 -0.41
N LEU A 127 10.17 15.06 0.23
CA LEU A 127 10.18 16.41 0.80
C LEU A 127 11.03 16.48 2.08
N ALA A 128 11.40 17.69 2.49
CA ALA A 128 12.26 17.90 3.67
C ALA A 128 11.68 17.32 4.99
N ASN A 129 10.36 17.15 5.08
CA ASN A 129 9.66 16.57 6.22
C ASN A 129 9.46 15.04 6.12
N GLY A 130 10.09 14.38 5.14
CA GLY A 130 9.99 12.93 4.92
C GLY A 130 8.75 12.48 4.15
N ARG A 131 7.76 13.35 3.93
CA ARG A 131 6.62 13.06 3.05
C ARG A 131 7.07 13.00 1.61
N ILE A 132 6.40 12.22 0.78
CA ILE A 132 6.54 12.30 -0.67
C ILE A 132 5.42 13.12 -1.31
N TYR A 133 4.25 13.17 -0.67
CA TYR A 133 3.12 13.94 -1.15
C TYR A 133 2.36 14.54 0.03
N HIS A 134 1.89 15.76 -0.13
CA HIS A 134 1.03 16.43 0.83
C HIS A 134 0.13 17.45 0.16
N LEU A 135 -1.17 17.32 0.37
CA LEU A 135 -2.15 18.30 -0.07
C LEU A 135 -3.07 18.66 1.09
N GLN A 136 -3.17 19.95 1.39
CA GLN A 136 -4.14 20.51 2.33
C GLN A 136 -5.43 20.84 1.56
N GLY A 137 -6.57 20.36 2.07
CA GLY A 137 -7.90 20.65 1.57
C GLY A 137 -8.66 21.61 2.48
N ALA A 138 -9.98 21.68 2.28
CA ALA A 138 -10.88 22.43 3.15
C ALA A 138 -11.07 21.74 4.51
N TYR A 139 -11.53 22.50 5.51
CA TYR A 139 -11.90 22.00 6.85
C TYR A 139 -10.76 21.26 7.58
N ASP A 140 -9.52 21.76 7.43
CA ASP A 140 -8.31 21.16 8.01
C ASP A 140 -8.08 19.69 7.60
N LEU A 141 -8.69 19.25 6.51
CA LEU A 141 -8.41 17.95 5.93
C LEU A 141 -7.11 17.99 5.14
N ALA A 142 -6.31 16.94 5.25
CA ALA A 142 -5.14 16.78 4.40
C ALA A 142 -4.98 15.33 3.93
N LEU A 143 -4.36 15.18 2.76
CA LEU A 143 -3.80 13.93 2.28
C LEU A 143 -2.29 14.02 2.46
N ALA A 144 -1.68 13.00 3.07
CA ALA A 144 -0.24 12.89 3.20
C ALA A 144 0.20 11.46 2.85
N VAL A 145 1.32 11.33 2.14
CA VAL A 145 1.88 10.03 1.74
C VAL A 145 3.38 10.00 2.00
N PHE A 146 3.88 8.84 2.41
CA PHE A 146 5.28 8.53 2.69
C PHE A 146 5.69 7.27 1.93
N ASN A 147 6.96 7.18 1.52
CA ASN A 147 7.55 5.92 1.08
C ASN A 147 7.67 4.95 2.26
N THR A 148 7.57 3.63 2.00
CA THR A 148 7.80 2.60 3.01
C THR A 148 8.68 1.47 2.49
N ASN A 149 9.23 0.69 3.42
CA ASN A 149 10.01 -0.53 3.15
C ASN A 149 11.15 -0.37 2.12
N ASN A 150 11.76 0.81 2.04
CA ASN A 150 12.79 1.15 1.05
C ASN A 150 12.33 1.06 -0.42
N HIS A 151 11.01 1.01 -0.64
CA HIS A 151 10.40 1.16 -1.94
C HIS A 151 9.99 2.62 -2.17
N GLN A 152 9.96 3.02 -3.44
CA GLN A 152 9.56 4.37 -3.85
C GLN A 152 8.21 4.29 -4.54
N THR A 153 7.29 5.16 -4.13
CA THR A 153 6.01 5.36 -4.82
C THR A 153 6.23 6.20 -6.08
N THR A 154 5.59 5.81 -7.18
CA THR A 154 5.53 6.63 -8.41
C THR A 154 4.26 7.47 -8.46
N TRP A 155 4.23 8.47 -9.34
CA TRP A 155 3.03 9.27 -9.59
C TRP A 155 1.85 8.41 -10.05
N GLY A 156 2.08 7.42 -10.91
CA GLY A 156 1.06 6.47 -11.37
C GLY A 156 0.49 5.63 -10.23
N VAL A 157 1.35 5.13 -9.33
CA VAL A 157 0.91 4.39 -8.14
C VAL A 157 0.13 5.29 -7.18
N LEU A 158 0.56 6.53 -6.98
CA LEU A 158 -0.18 7.50 -6.15
C LEU A 158 -1.57 7.76 -6.75
N ALA A 159 -1.66 8.01 -8.06
CA ALA A 159 -2.93 8.21 -8.76
C ALA A 159 -3.89 7.01 -8.56
N ALA A 160 -3.36 5.80 -8.73
CA ALA A 160 -4.11 4.56 -8.54
C ALA A 160 -4.58 4.40 -7.07
N SER A 161 -3.74 4.71 -6.08
CA SER A 161 -4.13 4.67 -4.67
C SER A 161 -5.24 5.66 -4.31
N ILE A 162 -5.21 6.88 -4.89
CA ILE A 162 -6.26 7.87 -4.73
C ILE A 162 -7.58 7.37 -5.33
N LEU A 163 -7.54 6.77 -6.52
CA LEU A 163 -8.73 6.14 -7.12
C LEU A 163 -9.29 5.01 -6.25
N ALA A 164 -8.42 4.19 -5.64
CA ALA A 164 -8.88 3.14 -4.73
C ALA A 164 -9.61 3.71 -3.51
N LEU A 165 -9.12 4.82 -2.93
CA LEU A 165 -9.79 5.51 -1.82
C LEU A 165 -11.15 6.06 -2.25
N VAL A 166 -11.21 6.73 -3.39
CA VAL A 166 -12.47 7.29 -3.93
C VAL A 166 -13.48 6.17 -4.17
N ASP A 167 -13.08 5.10 -4.85
CA ASP A 167 -13.96 3.96 -5.16
C ASP A 167 -14.46 3.26 -3.88
N TYR A 168 -13.58 3.07 -2.89
CA TYR A 168 -13.94 2.53 -1.59
C TYR A 168 -14.99 3.40 -0.87
N MET A 169 -14.79 4.71 -0.81
CA MET A 169 -15.69 5.62 -0.08
C MET A 169 -17.01 5.83 -0.82
N ALA A 170 -16.94 6.04 -2.15
CA ALA A 170 -18.11 6.26 -2.99
C ALA A 170 -18.98 5.01 -3.12
N GLY A 171 -18.38 3.82 -3.24
CA GLY A 171 -19.10 2.54 -3.36
C GLY A 171 -19.99 2.22 -2.15
N HIS A 172 -19.74 2.86 -1.00
CA HIS A 172 -20.48 2.63 0.24
C HIS A 172 -21.24 3.86 0.75
N GLY A 173 -21.12 5.01 0.08
CA GLY A 173 -21.77 6.26 0.49
C GLY A 173 -21.30 6.76 1.87
N THR A 174 -20.06 6.46 2.26
CA THR A 174 -19.49 6.87 3.55
C THR A 174 -18.03 7.27 3.36
N PHE A 175 -17.67 8.42 3.92
CA PHE A 175 -16.34 9.00 3.79
C PHE A 175 -15.62 8.95 5.13
N CYS A 176 -14.36 8.52 5.11
CA CYS A 176 -13.60 8.26 6.33
C CYS A 176 -12.26 9.00 6.31
N ALA A 177 -11.86 9.57 7.45
CA ALA A 177 -10.47 9.77 7.76
C ALA A 177 -9.83 8.39 7.89
N ALA A 178 -8.75 8.11 7.17
CA ALA A 178 -8.15 6.80 7.14
C ALA A 178 -6.62 6.85 7.05
N ALA A 179 -5.96 5.93 7.76
CA ALA A 179 -4.60 5.53 7.43
C ALA A 179 -4.63 4.30 6.53
N PHE A 180 -3.67 4.19 5.63
CA PHE A 180 -3.60 3.10 4.67
C PHE A 180 -2.17 2.81 4.22
N THR A 181 -1.93 1.58 3.78
CA THR A 181 -0.73 1.22 3.02
C THR A 181 -1.06 1.20 1.53
N ILE A 182 -0.06 1.47 0.70
CA ILE A 182 -0.12 1.43 -0.77
C ILE A 182 0.79 0.29 -1.21
N HIS A 183 0.25 -0.61 -2.01
CA HIS A 183 0.98 -1.73 -2.57
C HIS A 183 0.95 -1.67 -4.09
N ASP A 184 2.05 -2.09 -4.71
CA ASP A 184 2.17 -2.32 -6.14
C ASP A 184 2.66 -3.74 -6.37
N GLY A 185 1.74 -4.62 -6.81
CA GLY A 185 1.97 -6.06 -6.82
C GLY A 185 2.21 -6.61 -5.42
N GLU A 186 3.31 -7.33 -5.22
CA GLU A 186 3.66 -7.90 -3.90
C GLU A 186 4.35 -6.89 -2.96
N ASN A 187 4.72 -5.70 -3.45
CA ASN A 187 5.53 -4.76 -2.69
C ASN A 187 4.66 -3.69 -2.04
N GLU A 188 4.85 -3.46 -0.74
CA GLU A 188 4.39 -2.23 -0.10
C GLU A 188 5.36 -1.10 -0.49
N VAL A 189 4.82 -0.04 -1.09
CA VAL A 189 5.61 1.06 -1.66
C VAL A 189 5.38 2.39 -0.95
N GLY A 190 4.29 2.51 -0.19
CA GLY A 190 4.03 3.68 0.61
C GLY A 190 2.99 3.48 1.70
N THR A 191 2.88 4.49 2.55
CA THR A 191 1.78 4.67 3.52
C THR A 191 1.17 6.03 3.32
N GLY A 192 -0.12 6.14 3.58
CA GLY A 192 -0.83 7.40 3.51
C GLY A 192 -1.83 7.59 4.63
N SER A 193 -2.23 8.84 4.80
CA SER A 193 -3.28 9.24 5.71
C SER A 193 -4.13 10.32 5.06
N ILE A 194 -5.44 10.18 5.21
CA ILE A 194 -6.42 11.23 4.93
C ILE A 194 -7.19 11.54 6.21
N GLY A 195 -7.40 12.80 6.54
CA GLY A 195 -8.13 13.18 7.74
C GLY A 195 -7.76 14.57 8.23
N LEU A 196 -8.24 14.91 9.43
CA LEU A 196 -7.94 16.17 10.09
C LEU A 196 -6.45 16.24 10.45
N TYR A 197 -5.79 17.34 10.11
CA TYR A 197 -4.36 17.57 10.31
C TYR A 197 -4.08 18.83 11.13
#